data_AF-A0A959XQQ9-F1
#
_entry.id   AF-A0A959XQQ9-F1
#
_cell.length_a   1.000
_cell.length_b   1.000
_cell.length_c   1.000
_cell.angle_alpha   90.00
_cell.angle_beta   90.00
_cell.angle_gamma   90.00
#
_symmetry.space_group_name_H-M   'P 1'
#
loop_
_entity.id
_entity.type
_entity.pdbx_description
1 polymer ?
#
loop_
_entity_poly.entity_id
_entity_poly.type
_entity_poly.pdbx_seq_one_letter_code
_entity_poly.pdbx_strand_id
1 'polypeptide(L)'
;MRYKKAPLAWGTCLLMVMVSCVAPQPAVQTSKSTDIYGAGVIHHPVIVDMDVRNEKVTGSESGTVNDNQEALKQQAIANVLKEHGADVLVEPVFERKPNGGSKVIWYVTGYPAFYKNFRQATTADLPLLEAGVLQRATVAEVSKGPEPKKSGAAAAVIAVLVLVGVAVAAVTTGGG
;
A
#
# COMPACT_ATOMS: atom_id res chain seq x y z
N MET A 1 39.81 -51.64 30.66
CA MET A 1 38.42 -51.26 31.01
C MET A 1 38.45 -50.11 32.02
N ARG A 2 37.56 -49.13 31.81
CA ARG A 2 37.08 -48.09 32.75
C ARG A 2 37.90 -46.80 32.92
N TYR A 3 37.56 -45.85 32.05
CA TYR A 3 37.57 -44.41 32.28
C TYR A 3 36.73 -44.01 33.52
N LYS A 4 37.21 -43.06 34.32
CA LYS A 4 36.38 -42.08 35.08
C LYS A 4 37.12 -40.73 35.12
N LYS A 5 36.67 -39.78 34.29
CA LYS A 5 35.80 -38.61 34.58
C LYS A 5 36.59 -37.36 35.04
N ALA A 6 36.73 -36.39 34.13
CA ALA A 6 37.01 -34.99 34.43
C ALA A 6 35.71 -34.17 34.25
N PRO A 7 35.39 -33.17 35.11
CA PRO A 7 34.17 -32.38 35.02
C PRO A 7 34.49 -30.90 34.73
N LEU A 8 34.40 -30.42 33.48
CA LEU A 8 34.46 -28.96 33.22
C LEU A 8 34.05 -28.60 31.78
N ALA A 9 32.79 -28.81 31.40
CA ALA A 9 32.35 -28.41 30.05
C ALA A 9 30.85 -28.12 29.96
N TRP A 10 30.27 -27.44 30.96
CA TRP A 10 28.84 -27.09 30.91
C TRP A 10 28.52 -25.61 31.12
N GLY A 11 29.54 -24.75 31.29
CA GLY A 11 29.33 -23.36 31.72
C GLY A 11 29.47 -22.27 30.65
N THR A 12 29.76 -22.59 29.39
CA THR A 12 30.22 -21.57 28.41
C THR A 12 29.41 -21.52 27.11
N CYS A 13 28.19 -22.07 27.08
CA CYS A 13 27.33 -22.04 25.89
C CYS A 13 26.15 -21.06 25.98
N LEU A 14 26.01 -20.28 27.07
CA LEU A 14 24.85 -19.39 27.30
C LEU A 14 25.16 -17.88 27.17
N LEU A 15 26.35 -17.50 26.71
CA LEU A 15 26.73 -16.09 26.55
C LEU A 15 26.84 -15.61 25.09
N MET A 16 26.52 -16.46 24.11
CA MET A 16 26.72 -16.16 22.67
C MET A 16 25.43 -15.84 21.89
N VAL A 17 24.28 -15.64 22.56
CA VAL A 17 22.98 -15.50 21.87
C VAL A 17 22.49 -14.05 21.72
N MET A 18 23.27 -13.04 22.17
CA MET A 18 22.84 -11.62 22.13
C MET A 18 23.60 -10.75 21.11
N VAL A 19 24.12 -11.35 20.03
CA VAL A 19 24.62 -10.61 18.86
C VAL A 19 23.84 -11.09 17.64
N SER A 20 22.70 -10.46 17.38
CA SER A 20 22.14 -10.27 16.03
C SER A 20 20.71 -9.76 16.13
N CYS A 21 20.55 -8.44 16.12
CA CYS A 21 19.42 -7.81 15.41
C CYS A 21 19.66 -6.30 15.22
N VAL A 22 20.75 -5.94 14.52
CA VAL A 22 20.74 -4.69 13.76
C VAL A 22 20.20 -5.05 12.39
N ALA A 23 18.91 -4.82 12.17
CA ALA A 23 18.33 -4.92 10.85
C ALA A 23 19.00 -3.85 9.96
N PRO A 24 19.69 -4.21 8.86
CA PRO A 24 20.15 -3.22 7.90
C PRO A 24 18.91 -2.47 7.39
N GLN A 25 18.86 -1.17 7.63
CA GLN A 25 17.78 -0.34 7.10
C GLN A 25 17.81 -0.46 5.56
N PRO A 26 16.66 -0.69 4.90
CA PRO A 26 16.64 -0.74 3.44
C PRO A 26 17.19 0.58 2.91
N ALA A 27 18.16 0.52 2.00
CA ALA A 27 18.66 1.69 1.30
C ALA A 27 17.47 2.32 0.55
N VAL A 28 16.95 3.42 1.11
CA VAL A 28 15.80 4.12 0.55
C VAL A 28 16.27 4.73 -0.76
N GLN A 29 15.89 4.12 -1.89
CA GLN A 29 16.07 4.74 -3.20
C GLN A 29 15.06 5.88 -3.29
N THR A 30 15.43 7.03 -2.73
CA THR A 30 14.70 8.26 -2.96
C THR A 30 15.03 8.73 -4.36
N SER A 31 14.13 8.46 -5.31
CA SER A 31 14.17 9.15 -6.59
C SER A 31 14.06 10.66 -6.34
N LYS A 32 14.85 11.46 -7.05
CA LYS A 32 14.69 12.91 -7.01
C LYS A 32 13.37 13.25 -7.69
N SER A 33 12.34 13.57 -6.90
CA SER A 33 11.13 14.18 -7.44
C SER A 33 11.38 15.68 -7.59
N THR A 34 11.08 16.21 -8.78
CA THR A 34 10.87 17.65 -8.94
C THR A 34 9.37 17.85 -8.82
N ASP A 35 8.93 18.44 -7.70
CA ASP A 35 7.52 18.76 -7.56
C ASP A 35 7.14 19.84 -8.57
N ILE A 36 5.92 19.74 -9.11
CA ILE A 36 5.43 20.69 -10.10
C ILE A 36 4.91 21.91 -9.35
N TYR A 37 5.76 22.93 -9.22
CA TYR A 37 5.45 24.18 -8.52
C TYR A 37 4.68 25.14 -9.44
N GLY A 38 3.52 25.65 -8.99
CA GLY A 38 2.70 26.63 -9.72
C GLY A 38 1.26 26.16 -9.97
N ALA A 39 0.60 26.70 -11.00
CA ALA A 39 -0.81 26.41 -11.36
C ALA A 39 -1.09 24.93 -11.79
N GLY A 40 -0.16 24.02 -11.54
CA GLY A 40 -0.28 22.59 -11.81
C GLY A 40 0.01 22.19 -13.26
N VAL A 41 -0.13 20.90 -13.53
CA VAL A 41 -0.09 20.35 -14.89
C VAL A 41 -1.45 20.53 -15.54
N ILE A 42 -1.50 21.22 -16.68
CA ILE A 42 -2.71 21.28 -17.52
C ILE A 42 -2.75 19.99 -18.34
N HIS A 43 -3.52 19.01 -17.86
CA HIS A 43 -3.78 17.78 -18.59
C HIS A 43 -4.84 18.02 -19.67
N HIS A 44 -4.49 17.68 -20.91
CA HIS A 44 -5.49 17.58 -21.98
C HIS A 44 -6.32 16.31 -21.77
N PRO A 45 -7.65 16.38 -21.80
CA PRO A 45 -8.49 15.20 -21.63
C PRO A 45 -8.31 14.26 -22.83
N VAL A 46 -8.16 12.97 -22.52
CA VAL A 46 -8.18 11.89 -23.52
C VAL A 46 -9.63 11.45 -23.67
N ILE A 47 -10.12 11.48 -24.90
CA ILE A 47 -11.44 10.96 -25.28
C ILE A 47 -11.26 9.52 -25.74
N VAL A 48 -12.23 8.69 -25.39
CA VAL A 48 -12.29 7.29 -25.78
C VAL A 48 -13.70 6.97 -26.24
N ASP A 49 -13.79 6.22 -27.34
CA ASP A 49 -15.06 5.67 -27.79
C ASP A 49 -15.34 4.40 -26.98
N MET A 50 -16.61 4.20 -26.63
CA MET A 50 -17.04 3.03 -25.86
C MET A 50 -17.87 2.11 -26.73
N ASP A 51 -17.39 0.89 -26.95
CA ASP A 51 -18.14 -0.16 -27.63
C ASP A 51 -18.89 -0.99 -26.60
N VAL A 52 -20.19 -0.70 -26.44
CA VAL A 52 -21.08 -1.35 -25.48
C VAL A 52 -21.76 -2.54 -26.14
N ARG A 53 -21.55 -3.75 -25.60
CA ARG A 53 -22.28 -4.92 -26.08
C ARG A 53 -23.76 -4.80 -25.74
N ASN A 54 -24.63 -5.16 -26.67
CA ASN A 54 -26.09 -5.11 -26.49
C ASN A 54 -26.65 -6.25 -25.62
N GLU A 55 -25.79 -7.12 -25.09
CA GLU A 55 -26.17 -8.26 -24.26
C GLU A 55 -25.90 -7.95 -22.80
N LYS A 56 -26.93 -8.12 -21.96
CA LYS A 56 -26.80 -7.96 -20.51
C LYS A 56 -26.15 -9.20 -19.92
N VAL A 57 -25.09 -9.00 -19.16
CA VAL A 57 -24.37 -10.07 -18.48
C VAL A 57 -24.63 -10.00 -16.98
N THR A 58 -24.53 -11.16 -16.33
CA THR A 58 -24.72 -11.30 -14.88
C THR A 58 -23.57 -12.07 -14.30
N GLY A 59 -23.00 -11.56 -13.21
CA GLY A 59 -22.07 -12.34 -12.39
C GLY A 59 -22.39 -12.18 -10.92
N SER A 60 -21.70 -12.96 -10.11
CA SER A 60 -22.02 -13.06 -8.71
C SER A 60 -20.79 -13.29 -7.85
N GLU A 61 -20.90 -12.87 -6.60
CA GLU A 61 -19.91 -13.17 -5.56
C GLU A 61 -20.64 -13.57 -4.28
N SER A 62 -20.11 -14.57 -3.57
CA SER A 62 -20.70 -15.08 -2.34
C SER A 62 -19.90 -14.62 -1.13
N GLY A 63 -20.62 -14.30 -0.05
CA GLY A 63 -20.00 -13.87 1.19
C GLY A 63 -20.93 -14.08 2.38
N THR A 64 -20.57 -13.46 3.48
CA THR A 64 -21.33 -13.45 4.73
C THR A 64 -22.00 -12.09 4.93
N VAL A 65 -23.11 -12.03 5.67
CA VAL A 65 -23.83 -10.78 5.98
C VAL A 65 -22.92 -9.71 6.63
N ASN A 66 -21.92 -10.15 7.39
CA ASN A 66 -20.98 -9.27 8.11
C ASN A 66 -19.78 -8.81 7.25
N ASP A 67 -19.61 -9.36 6.05
CA ASP A 67 -18.51 -8.98 5.18
C ASP A 67 -18.74 -7.58 4.59
N ASN A 68 -17.65 -6.92 4.17
CA ASN A 68 -17.74 -5.60 3.55
C ASN A 68 -18.53 -5.69 2.23
N GLN A 69 -19.75 -5.16 2.26
CA GLN A 69 -20.68 -5.21 1.12
C GLN A 69 -20.09 -4.55 -0.13
N GLU A 70 -19.32 -3.48 0.02
CA GLU A 70 -18.72 -2.78 -1.11
C GLU A 70 -17.62 -3.61 -1.76
N ALA A 71 -16.82 -4.32 -0.95
CA ALA A 71 -15.82 -5.24 -1.45
C ALA A 71 -16.45 -6.40 -2.25
N LEU A 72 -17.55 -6.98 -1.75
CA LEU A 72 -18.27 -8.05 -2.44
C LEU A 72 -18.86 -7.59 -3.78
N LYS A 73 -19.42 -6.38 -3.83
CA LYS A 73 -19.92 -5.77 -5.08
C LYS A 73 -18.81 -5.57 -6.10
N GLN A 74 -17.67 -5.03 -5.67
CA GLN A 74 -16.51 -4.82 -6.54
C GLN A 74 -15.92 -6.13 -7.04
N GLN A 75 -15.88 -7.16 -6.21
CA GLN A 75 -15.47 -8.51 -6.61
C GLN A 75 -16.43 -9.12 -7.63
N ALA A 76 -17.74 -9.00 -7.43
CA ALA A 76 -18.73 -9.45 -8.41
C ALA A 76 -18.58 -8.72 -9.76
N ILE A 77 -18.32 -7.41 -9.77
CA ILE A 77 -17.97 -6.67 -10.99
C ILE A 77 -16.71 -7.23 -11.63
N ALA A 78 -15.64 -7.44 -10.84
CA ALA A 78 -14.38 -7.95 -11.36
C ALA A 78 -14.52 -9.34 -11.98
N ASN A 79 -15.36 -10.21 -11.40
CA ASN A 79 -15.65 -11.53 -11.94
C ASN A 79 -16.36 -11.41 -13.30
N VAL A 80 -17.41 -10.58 -13.40
CA VAL A 80 -18.12 -10.31 -14.67
C VAL A 80 -17.16 -9.80 -15.75
N LEU A 81 -16.34 -8.82 -15.42
CA LEU A 81 -15.41 -8.21 -16.37
C LEU A 81 -14.37 -9.22 -16.87
N LYS A 82 -13.84 -10.06 -15.97
CA LYS A 82 -12.88 -11.12 -16.32
C LYS A 82 -13.51 -12.20 -17.20
N GLU A 83 -14.73 -12.64 -16.87
CA GLU A 83 -15.44 -13.67 -17.64
C GLU A 83 -15.76 -13.23 -19.07
N HIS A 84 -16.13 -11.96 -19.24
CA HIS A 84 -16.50 -11.40 -20.54
C HIS A 84 -15.37 -10.66 -21.26
N GLY A 85 -14.19 -10.59 -20.63
CA GLY A 85 -13.00 -9.89 -21.12
C GLY A 85 -13.19 -8.39 -21.32
N ALA A 86 -14.13 -7.77 -20.61
CA ALA A 86 -14.52 -6.37 -20.81
C ALA A 86 -13.71 -5.42 -19.91
N ASP A 87 -13.57 -4.16 -20.35
CA ASP A 87 -12.85 -3.14 -19.59
C ASP A 87 -13.74 -2.49 -18.53
N VAL A 88 -15.01 -2.26 -18.88
CA VAL A 88 -15.98 -1.54 -18.03
C VAL A 88 -17.34 -2.21 -18.09
N LEU A 89 -18.09 -2.14 -16.99
CA LEU A 89 -19.48 -2.55 -16.92
C LEU A 89 -20.36 -1.30 -16.86
N VAL A 90 -21.15 -1.07 -17.91
CA VAL A 90 -22.07 0.06 -18.03
C VAL A 90 -23.39 -0.25 -17.33
N GLU A 91 -23.89 0.73 -16.58
CA GLU A 91 -25.13 0.65 -15.78
C GLU A 91 -25.21 -0.61 -14.90
N PRO A 92 -24.27 -0.80 -13.96
CA PRO A 92 -24.30 -1.94 -13.07
C PRO A 92 -25.47 -1.86 -12.08
N VAL A 93 -26.28 -2.91 -12.03
CA VAL A 93 -27.37 -3.10 -11.06
C VAL A 93 -26.98 -4.21 -10.09
N PHE A 94 -27.05 -3.91 -8.80
CA PHE A 94 -26.67 -4.83 -7.72
C PHE A 94 -27.91 -5.42 -7.04
N GLU A 95 -27.96 -6.74 -6.90
CA GLU A 95 -29.01 -7.45 -6.19
C GLU A 95 -28.40 -8.36 -5.11
N ARG A 96 -28.92 -8.32 -3.88
CA ARG A 96 -28.47 -9.19 -2.78
C ARG A 96 -29.51 -10.25 -2.49
N LYS A 97 -29.12 -11.53 -2.52
CA LYS A 97 -29.99 -12.66 -2.12
C LYS A 97 -29.42 -13.40 -0.90
N PRO A 98 -30.24 -13.74 0.10
CA PRO A 98 -29.80 -14.61 1.18
C PRO A 98 -29.56 -16.03 0.67
N ASN A 99 -28.52 -16.69 1.18
CA ASN A 99 -28.15 -18.06 0.80
C ASN A 99 -28.00 -18.96 2.05
N GLY A 100 -28.98 -18.89 2.95
CA GLY A 100 -29.04 -19.69 4.17
C GLY A 100 -28.11 -19.19 5.28
N GLY A 101 -28.63 -19.20 6.52
CA GLY A 101 -27.90 -18.72 7.70
C GLY A 101 -27.37 -17.30 7.51
N SER A 102 -26.06 -17.13 7.72
CA SER A 102 -25.37 -15.85 7.54
C SER A 102 -24.78 -15.64 6.13
N LYS A 103 -25.05 -16.52 5.17
CA LYS A 103 -24.50 -16.40 3.81
C LYS A 103 -25.38 -15.52 2.92
N VAL A 104 -24.75 -14.74 2.05
CA VAL A 104 -25.39 -13.88 1.05
C VAL A 104 -24.69 -14.05 -0.29
N ILE A 105 -25.42 -13.85 -1.37
CA ILE A 105 -24.88 -13.74 -2.73
C ILE A 105 -25.23 -12.35 -3.25
N TRP A 106 -24.22 -11.66 -3.77
CA TRP A 106 -24.39 -10.43 -4.52
C TRP A 106 -24.35 -10.74 -6.01
N TYR A 107 -25.39 -10.34 -6.73
CA TYR A 107 -25.47 -10.41 -8.18
C TYR A 107 -25.25 -9.01 -8.74
N VAL A 108 -24.51 -8.94 -9.85
CA VAL A 108 -24.28 -7.71 -10.60
C VAL A 108 -24.69 -7.96 -12.03
N THR A 109 -25.56 -7.09 -12.56
CA THR A 109 -25.99 -7.14 -13.96
C THR A 109 -25.68 -5.83 -14.65
N GLY A 110 -25.27 -5.88 -15.91
CA GLY A 110 -24.95 -4.68 -16.67
C GLY A 110 -24.54 -5.00 -18.10
N TYR A 111 -24.11 -3.97 -18.83
CA TYR A 111 -23.66 -4.10 -20.22
C TYR A 111 -22.13 -4.03 -20.27
N PRO A 112 -21.44 -5.10 -20.70
CA PRO A 112 -19.99 -5.09 -20.79
C PRO A 112 -19.56 -4.21 -21.97
N ALA A 113 -18.55 -3.39 -21.74
CA ALA A 113 -18.06 -2.41 -22.70
C ALA A 113 -16.54 -2.41 -22.82
N PHE A 114 -16.08 -1.98 -24.00
CA PHE A 114 -14.68 -1.95 -24.39
C PHE A 114 -14.27 -0.55 -24.78
N TYR A 115 -13.07 -0.17 -24.38
CA TYR A 115 -12.48 1.08 -24.84
C TYR A 115 -11.94 0.94 -26.25
N LYS A 116 -12.27 1.91 -27.12
CA LYS A 116 -11.77 2.00 -28.50
C LYS A 116 -11.30 3.42 -28.80
N ASN A 117 -10.37 3.54 -29.74
CA ASN A 117 -9.93 4.82 -30.34
C ASN A 117 -9.53 5.90 -29.33
N PHE A 118 -8.59 5.60 -28.43
CA PHE A 118 -8.01 6.61 -27.54
C PHE A 118 -7.41 7.75 -28.37
N ARG A 119 -7.92 8.97 -28.18
CA ARG A 119 -7.46 10.16 -28.90
C ARG A 119 -7.50 11.39 -28.02
N GLN A 120 -6.71 12.39 -28.38
CA GLN A 120 -6.81 13.71 -27.73
C GLN A 120 -8.15 14.36 -28.07
N ALA A 121 -8.72 15.08 -27.11
CA ALA A 121 -9.90 15.90 -27.35
C ALA A 121 -9.62 16.94 -28.44
N THR A 122 -10.58 17.12 -29.33
CA THR A 122 -10.58 18.17 -30.34
C THR A 122 -11.67 19.18 -30.04
N THR A 123 -11.70 20.30 -30.76
CA THR A 123 -12.75 21.33 -30.59
C THR A 123 -14.16 20.82 -30.86
N ALA A 124 -14.31 19.74 -31.64
CA ALA A 124 -15.60 19.10 -31.87
C ALA A 124 -16.15 18.36 -30.64
N ASP A 125 -15.30 18.03 -29.66
CA ASP A 125 -15.69 17.30 -28.45
C ASP A 125 -16.09 18.22 -27.29
N LEU A 126 -15.91 19.54 -27.46
CA LEU A 126 -16.31 20.55 -26.48
C LEU A 126 -17.74 20.39 -25.96
N PRO A 127 -18.78 20.19 -26.81
CA PRO A 127 -20.14 20.01 -26.30
C PRO A 127 -20.31 18.75 -25.43
N LEU A 128 -19.55 17.68 -25.72
CA LEU A 128 -19.57 16.45 -24.92
C LEU A 128 -18.83 16.63 -23.59
N LEU A 129 -17.74 17.41 -23.61
CA LEU A 129 -16.96 17.74 -22.41
C LEU A 129 -17.70 18.70 -21.48
N GLU A 130 -18.46 19.65 -22.02
CA GLU A 130 -19.29 20.58 -21.24
C GLU A 130 -20.50 19.89 -20.62
N ALA A 131 -21.09 18.90 -21.31
CA ALA A 131 -22.18 18.09 -20.77
C ALA A 131 -21.71 17.06 -19.71
N GLY A 132 -20.41 16.73 -19.70
CA GLY A 132 -19.82 15.74 -18.80
C GLY A 132 -19.39 16.31 -17.44
N VAL A 133 -19.30 15.44 -16.43
CA VAL A 133 -18.69 15.79 -15.14
C VAL A 133 -17.18 15.67 -15.29
N LEU A 134 -16.49 16.82 -15.41
CA LEU A 134 -15.03 16.84 -15.46
C LEU A 134 -14.46 16.56 -14.06
N GLN A 135 -13.75 15.45 -13.90
CA GLN A 135 -12.97 15.20 -12.69
C GLN A 135 -11.74 16.12 -12.68
N ARG A 136 -11.82 17.19 -11.91
CA ARG A 136 -10.68 18.07 -11.66
C ARG A 136 -9.79 17.44 -10.59
N ALA A 137 -8.52 17.20 -10.92
CA ALA A 137 -7.56 16.75 -9.91
C ALA A 137 -7.36 17.85 -8.86
N THR A 138 -7.73 17.57 -7.61
CA THR A 138 -7.44 18.45 -6.48
C THR A 138 -5.96 18.29 -6.13
N VAL A 139 -5.12 19.23 -6.54
CA VAL A 139 -3.71 19.24 -6.17
C VAL A 139 -3.63 19.70 -4.71
N ALA A 140 -3.04 18.89 -3.84
CA ALA A 140 -2.77 19.30 -2.47
C ALA A 140 -1.72 20.41 -2.49
N GLU A 141 -2.09 21.62 -2.09
CA GLU A 141 -1.12 22.68 -1.80
C GLU A 141 -0.31 22.25 -0.57
N VAL A 142 1.01 22.19 -0.71
CA VAL A 142 1.92 21.83 0.38
C VAL A 142 1.92 22.98 1.39
N SER A 143 1.26 22.80 2.54
CA SER A 143 1.58 23.60 3.72
C SER A 143 3.00 23.24 4.14
N LYS A 144 3.87 24.25 4.28
CA LYS A 144 5.21 24.09 4.84
C LYS A 144 5.09 23.45 6.22
N GLY A 145 5.29 22.14 6.30
CA GLY A 145 5.44 21.43 7.58
C GLY A 145 6.69 21.94 8.32
N PRO A 146 6.66 21.98 9.66
CA PRO A 146 7.73 22.56 10.47
C PRO A 146 9.01 21.70 10.36
N GLU A 147 10.15 22.37 10.18
CA GLU A 147 11.47 21.74 10.12
C GLU A 147 11.73 20.85 11.35
N PRO A 148 12.38 19.68 11.19
CA PRO A 148 12.65 18.77 12.30
C PRO A 148 13.64 19.39 13.30
N LYS A 149 13.19 19.63 14.53
CA LYS A 149 14.03 20.02 15.67
C LYS A 149 15.03 18.89 15.98
N LYS A 150 16.32 19.19 15.85
CA LYS A 150 17.46 18.33 16.20
C LYS A 150 17.36 17.92 17.68
N SER A 151 17.00 16.66 17.97
CA SER A 151 16.88 16.17 19.34
C SER A 151 18.26 15.87 19.94
N GLY A 152 18.50 16.37 21.16
CA GLY A 152 19.77 16.26 21.89
C GLY A 152 20.13 14.85 22.38
N ALA A 153 19.49 13.79 21.86
CA ALA A 153 19.74 12.41 22.28
C ALA A 153 21.15 11.92 21.93
N ALA A 154 21.77 12.45 20.87
CA ALA A 154 23.14 12.09 20.49
C ALA A 154 24.18 12.56 21.52
N ALA A 155 23.94 13.66 22.24
CA ALA A 155 24.86 14.16 23.25
C ALA A 155 24.85 13.31 24.53
N ALA A 156 23.69 12.76 24.90
CA ALA A 156 23.54 11.94 26.10
C ALA A 156 24.23 10.56 25.96
N VAL A 157 24.20 9.97 24.77
CA VAL A 157 24.84 8.65 24.53
C VAL A 157 26.37 8.75 24.55
N ILE A 158 26.93 9.85 24.04
CA ILE A 158 28.38 10.08 24.07
C ILE A 158 28.86 10.30 25.51
N ALA A 159 28.12 11.04 26.34
CA ALA A 159 28.49 11.27 27.74
C ALA A 159 28.50 9.98 28.58
N VAL A 160 27.54 9.08 28.35
CA VAL A 160 27.46 7.80 29.08
C VAL A 160 28.59 6.85 28.67
N LEU A 161 28.97 6.80 27.38
CA LEU A 161 30.07 5.96 26.92
C LEU A 161 31.44 6.43 27.44
N VAL A 162 31.65 7.74 27.58
CA VAL A 162 32.90 8.28 28.15
C VAL A 162 33.01 7.95 29.63
N LEU A 163 31.93 8.04 30.40
CA LEU A 163 31.95 7.70 31.83
C LEU A 163 32.18 6.21 32.08
N VAL A 164 31.59 5.33 31.28
CA VAL A 164 31.82 3.89 31.39
C VAL A 164 33.25 3.52 30.97
N GLY A 165 33.80 4.17 29.94
CA GLY A 165 35.19 3.95 29.50
C GLY A 165 36.22 4.34 30.57
N VAL A 166 36.01 5.45 31.27
CA VAL A 166 36.91 5.89 32.36
C VAL A 166 36.83 4.96 33.58
N ALA A 167 35.64 4.46 33.92
CA ALA A 167 35.47 3.53 35.04
C ALA A 167 36.15 2.18 34.80
N VAL A 168 36.13 1.67 33.55
CA VAL A 168 36.76 0.39 33.20
C VAL A 168 38.30 0.51 33.15
N ALA A 169 38.84 1.66 32.77
CA ALA A 169 40.28 1.91 32.79
C ALA A 169 40.85 2.01 34.22
N ALA A 170 40.08 2.56 35.16
CA ALA A 170 40.50 2.70 36.56
C ALA A 170 40.53 1.36 37.32
N VAL A 171 39.66 0.40 36.97
CA VAL A 171 39.58 -0.91 37.64
C VAL A 171 40.66 -1.90 37.18
N THR A 172 41.27 -1.70 36.01
CA THR A 172 42.28 -2.63 35.47
C THR A 172 43.73 -2.28 35.84
N THR A 173 43.97 -1.14 36.49
CA THR A 173 45.31 -0.66 36.87
C THR A 173 45.56 -0.62 38.38
N GLY A 174 44.58 -0.99 39.22
CA GLY A 174 44.70 -1.04 40.68
C GLY A 174 44.59 -2.47 41.21
N GLY A 175 45.61 -3.30 41.00
CA GLY A 175 45.64 -4.68 41.49
C GLY A 175 47.03 -5.29 41.36
N GLY A 176 48.00 -4.67 42.04
CA GLY A 176 49.31 -5.22 42.36
C GLY A 176 49.49 -5.24 43.87
#